data_AF-A0AAW1UDU8-F1
#
_entry.id   AF-A0AAW1UDU8-F1
#
_cell.length_a   1.000
_cell.length_b   1.000
_cell.length_c   1.000
_cell.angle_alpha   90.00
_cell.angle_beta   90.00
_cell.angle_gamma   90.00
#
_symmetry.space_group_name_H-M   'P 1'
#
loop_
_entity.id
_entity.type
_entity.pdbx_description
1 polymer ?
#
loop_
_entity_poly.entity_id
_entity_poly.type
_entity_poly.pdbx_seq_one_letter_code
_entity_poly.pdbx_strand_id
1 'polypeptide(L)'
;MTIDLYYINGSAPCRAVLLAAKALGIDLNLKYLDLMKGEHLTPEFIQYGKDDSLYPKDPKQRAVVDQRLYFDLGTLYARYAEYYYPVYFGSGTFEPAKLERIKEAFNFLNVFLENQEFAAGNNLTIADFA
;
A
#
# COMPACT_ATOMS: atom_id res chain seq x y z
N MET A 1 23.08 -7.07 -12.74
CA MET A 1 21.99 -6.11 -13.03
C MET A 1 21.57 -5.51 -11.71
N THR A 2 21.62 -4.19 -11.58
CA THR A 2 21.11 -3.49 -10.39
C THR A 2 19.61 -3.34 -10.50
N ILE A 3 18.90 -3.53 -9.38
CA ILE A 3 17.44 -3.41 -9.33
C ILE A 3 17.11 -1.93 -9.10
N ASP A 4 16.36 -1.33 -10.03
CA ASP A 4 15.86 0.04 -9.89
C ASP A 4 14.68 0.07 -8.89
N LEU A 5 14.73 0.97 -7.92
CA LEU A 5 13.60 1.28 -7.05
C LEU A 5 13.19 2.74 -7.25
N TYR A 6 12.00 2.93 -7.83
CA TYR A 6 11.35 4.23 -7.90
C TYR A 6 10.63 4.52 -6.58
N TYR A 7 10.94 5.64 -5.93
CA TYR A 7 10.53 5.84 -4.53
C TYR A 7 10.28 7.31 -4.16
N ILE A 8 9.61 7.50 -3.02
CA ILE A 8 9.57 8.77 -2.29
C ILE A 8 9.99 8.55 -0.84
N ASN A 9 10.67 9.53 -0.24
CA ASN A 9 11.22 9.43 1.11
C ASN A 9 10.15 9.22 2.21
N GLY A 10 8.91 9.69 1.99
CA GLY A 10 7.83 9.61 2.97
C GLY A 10 6.94 8.37 2.88
N SER A 11 7.06 7.58 1.81
CA SER A 11 6.17 6.44 1.57
C SER A 11 6.51 5.27 2.51
N ALA A 12 5.52 4.82 3.29
CA ALA A 12 5.62 3.62 4.10
C ALA A 12 5.99 2.37 3.27
N PRO A 13 5.32 2.07 2.13
CA PRO A 13 5.68 0.90 1.32
C PRO A 13 7.07 1.01 0.68
N CYS A 14 7.50 2.19 0.23
CA CYS A 14 8.88 2.36 -0.25
C CYS A 14 9.91 2.03 0.83
N ARG A 15 9.65 2.43 2.09
CA ARG A 15 10.53 2.14 3.22
C ARG A 15 10.58 0.65 3.56
N ALA A 16 9.47 -0.08 3.41
CA ALA A 16 9.46 -1.54 3.60
C ALA A 16 10.41 -2.24 2.62
N VAL A 17 10.38 -1.87 1.33
CA VAL A 17 11.27 -2.42 0.31
C VAL A 17 12.74 -2.06 0.57
N LEU A 18 13.01 -0.80 0.95
CA LEU A 18 14.36 -0.35 1.31
C LEU A 18 14.93 -1.14 2.50
N LEU A 19 14.13 -1.38 3.53
CA LEU A 19 14.53 -2.16 4.71
C LEU A 19 14.80 -3.62 4.35
N ALA A 20 13.93 -4.23 3.54
CA ALA A 20 14.11 -5.61 3.08
C ALA A 20 15.38 -5.78 2.24
N ALA A 21 15.62 -4.88 1.27
CA ALA A 21 16.83 -4.90 0.46
C ALA A 21 18.09 -4.74 1.32
N LYS A 22 18.05 -3.85 2.32
CA LYS A 22 19.16 -3.67 3.25
C LYS A 22 19.43 -4.93 4.08
N ALA A 23 18.38 -5.58 4.59
CA ALA A 23 18.49 -6.81 5.37
C ALA A 23 19.06 -7.98 4.57
N LEU A 24 18.77 -8.04 3.27
CA LEU A 24 19.23 -9.08 2.36
C LEU A 24 20.57 -8.77 1.68
N GLY A 25 21.16 -7.60 1.94
CA GLY A 25 22.40 -7.16 1.30
C GLY A 25 22.25 -6.88 -0.21
N ILE A 26 21.05 -6.48 -0.65
CA ILE A 26 20.75 -6.16 -2.03
C ILE A 26 20.94 -4.66 -2.25
N ASP A 27 21.82 -4.29 -3.17
CA ASP A 27 22.01 -2.90 -3.59
C ASP A 27 20.93 -2.48 -4.60
N LEU A 28 20.23 -1.40 -4.28
CA LEU A 28 19.19 -0.81 -5.11
C LEU A 28 19.67 0.49 -5.75
N ASN A 29 19.28 0.72 -7.00
CA ASN A 29 19.43 2.01 -7.64
C ASN A 29 18.18 2.87 -7.35
N LEU A 30 18.32 3.85 -6.46
CA LEU A 30 17.20 4.66 -6.00
C LEU A 30 16.89 5.79 -6.99
N LYS A 31 15.67 5.78 -7.52
CA LYS A 31 15.17 6.81 -8.44
C LYS A 31 14.02 7.55 -7.76
N TYR A 32 14.28 8.78 -7.33
CA TYR A 32 13.23 9.60 -6.71
C TYR A 32 12.11 9.90 -7.72
N LEU A 33 10.86 9.76 -7.31
CA LEU A 33 9.68 9.96 -8.16
C LEU A 33 8.70 10.94 -7.52
N ASP A 34 8.61 12.16 -8.04
CA ASP A 34 7.74 13.19 -7.46
C ASP A 34 6.27 12.96 -7.83
N LEU A 35 5.50 12.41 -6.89
CA LEU A 35 4.08 12.14 -7.09
C LEU A 35 3.25 13.43 -7.26
N MET A 36 3.66 14.53 -6.62
CA MET A 36 2.92 15.80 -6.69
C MET A 36 3.03 16.46 -8.06
N LYS A 37 4.09 16.13 -8.81
CA LYS A 37 4.29 16.56 -10.20
C LYS A 37 3.70 15.59 -11.22
N GLY A 38 3.10 14.48 -10.79
CA GLY A 38 2.51 13.49 -11.68
C GLY A 38 3.53 12.64 -12.45
N GLU A 39 4.78 12.54 -11.99
CA GLU A 39 5.84 11.77 -12.69
C GLU A 39 5.53 10.27 -12.80
N HIS A 40 4.69 9.75 -11.91
CA HIS A 40 4.17 8.37 -11.95
C HIS A 40 3.09 8.13 -13.02
N LEU A 41 2.62 9.18 -13.68
CA LEU A 41 1.56 9.11 -14.68
C LEU A 41 2.09 9.21 -16.12
N THR A 42 3.41 9.25 -16.32
CA THR A 42 3.95 9.26 -17.69
C THR A 42 3.70 7.89 -18.35
N PRO A 43 3.60 7.85 -19.70
CA PRO A 43 3.41 6.60 -20.43
C PRO A 43 4.46 5.54 -20.07
N GLU A 44 5.71 5.95 -19.83
CA GLU A 44 6.79 5.05 -19.44
C GLU A 44 6.52 4.37 -18.08
N PHE A 45 5.95 5.08 -17.10
CA PHE A 45 5.60 4.53 -15.78
C PHE A 45 4.36 3.65 -15.78
N ILE A 46 3.40 3.96 -16.64
CA ILE A 46 2.20 3.15 -16.82
C ILE A 46 2.52 1.85 -17.60
N GLN A 47 3.64 1.81 -18.31
CA GLN A 47 4.04 0.72 -19.22
C GLN A 47 4.75 -0.47 -18.54
N TYR A 48 5.20 -0.37 -17.28
CA TYR A 48 6.05 -1.40 -16.65
C TYR A 48 5.33 -2.71 -16.27
N GLY A 49 4.00 -2.75 -16.31
CA GLY A 49 3.25 -4.01 -16.19
C GLY A 49 3.51 -4.89 -17.42
N LYS A 50 4.17 -6.04 -17.24
CA LYS A 50 4.33 -7.03 -18.33
C LYS A 50 2.97 -7.51 -18.87
N ASP A 51 1.97 -7.50 -18.00
CA ASP A 51 0.55 -7.73 -18.24
C ASP A 51 -0.27 -6.89 -17.25
N ASP A 52 -1.59 -7.06 -17.24
CA ASP A 52 -2.50 -6.37 -16.35
C ASP A 52 -2.92 -7.20 -15.12
N SER A 53 -2.25 -8.32 -14.81
CA SER A 53 -2.64 -9.21 -13.70
C SER A 53 -2.70 -8.51 -12.35
N LEU A 54 -1.69 -7.70 -12.02
CA LEU A 54 -1.61 -6.98 -10.75
C LEU A 54 -2.53 -5.75 -10.68
N TYR A 55 -2.91 -5.20 -11.83
CA TYR A 55 -3.82 -4.05 -11.91
C TYR A 55 -4.66 -4.12 -13.20
N PRO A 56 -5.77 -4.90 -13.18
CA PRO A 56 -6.53 -5.26 -14.37
C PRO A 56 -7.01 -4.08 -15.18
N LYS A 57 -7.03 -4.17 -16.51
CA LYS A 57 -7.61 -3.12 -17.38
C LYS A 57 -9.13 -3.20 -17.44
N ASP A 58 -9.72 -4.34 -17.09
CA ASP A 58 -11.18 -4.46 -16.96
C ASP A 58 -11.71 -3.45 -15.93
N PRO A 59 -12.66 -2.58 -16.30
CA PRO A 59 -13.13 -1.51 -15.42
C PRO A 59 -13.73 -2.01 -14.09
N LYS A 60 -14.37 -3.19 -14.08
CA LYS A 60 -15.00 -3.71 -12.86
C LYS A 60 -13.95 -4.27 -11.91
N GLN A 61 -13.00 -5.05 -12.43
CA GLN A 61 -11.89 -5.57 -11.62
C GLN A 61 -11.03 -4.44 -11.08
N ARG A 62 -10.70 -3.46 -11.92
CA ARG A 62 -9.97 -2.26 -11.51
C ARG A 62 -10.68 -1.49 -10.40
N ALA A 63 -11.98 -1.29 -10.51
CA ALA A 63 -12.76 -0.59 -9.50
C ALA A 63 -12.72 -1.29 -8.13
N VAL A 64 -12.66 -2.62 -8.09
CA VAL A 64 -12.49 -3.36 -6.84
C VAL A 64 -11.09 -3.13 -6.26
N VAL A 65 -10.04 -3.21 -7.07
CA VAL A 65 -8.66 -2.92 -6.63
C VAL A 65 -8.56 -1.49 -6.10
N ASP A 66 -9.09 -0.51 -6.83
CA ASP A 66 -9.11 0.90 -6.40
C ASP A 66 -9.87 1.06 -5.08
N GLN A 67 -11.02 0.40 -4.92
CA GLN A 67 -11.78 0.42 -3.67
C GLN A 67 -10.95 -0.08 -2.49
N ARG A 68 -10.15 -1.14 -2.67
CA ARG A 68 -9.27 -1.70 -1.62
C ARG A 68 -8.12 -0.74 -1.29
N LEU A 69 -7.54 -0.09 -2.28
CA LEU A 69 -6.51 0.94 -2.07
C LEU A 69 -7.06 2.15 -1.30
N TYR A 70 -8.27 2.62 -1.62
CA TYR A 70 -8.91 3.69 -0.86
C TYR A 70 -9.31 3.27 0.55
N PHE A 71 -9.73 2.01 0.73
CA PHE A 71 -9.96 1.45 2.05
C PHE A 71 -8.68 1.42 2.88
N ASP A 72 -7.56 0.98 2.32
CA ASP A 72 -6.28 1.01 3.02
C ASP A 72 -5.92 2.44 3.46
N LEU A 73 -5.82 3.36 2.50
CA LEU A 73 -5.40 4.74 2.76
C LEU A 73 -6.33 5.47 3.74
N GLY A 74 -7.64 5.41 3.48
CA GLY A 74 -8.65 6.23 4.17
C GLY A 74 -9.23 5.59 5.42
N THR A 75 -9.07 4.28 5.60
CA THR A 75 -9.67 3.54 6.73
C THR A 75 -8.62 2.79 7.52
N LEU A 76 -7.94 1.80 6.92
CA LEU A 76 -7.05 0.91 7.67
C LEU A 76 -5.82 1.67 8.18
N TYR A 77 -5.03 2.24 7.27
CA TYR A 77 -3.82 2.97 7.60
C TYR A 77 -4.12 4.26 8.38
N ALA A 78 -5.19 4.99 8.03
CA ALA A 78 -5.61 6.18 8.75
C ALA A 78 -5.89 5.88 10.24
N ARG A 79 -6.67 4.84 10.53
CA ARG A 79 -6.98 4.44 11.91
C ARG A 79 -5.75 3.90 12.63
N TYR A 80 -4.89 3.16 11.94
CA TYR A 80 -3.59 2.74 12.46
C TYR A 80 -2.74 3.96 12.89
N ALA A 81 -2.60 4.96 12.03
CA ALA A 81 -1.84 6.17 12.29
C ALA A 81 -2.43 6.96 13.46
N GLU A 82 -3.76 7.15 13.51
CA GLU A 82 -4.46 7.84 14.60
C GLU A 82 -4.22 7.23 15.98
N TYR A 83 -4.01 5.91 16.04
CA TYR A 83 -3.76 5.19 17.29
C TYR A 83 -2.28 5.19 17.68
N TYR A 84 -1.39 4.89 16.73
CA TYR A 84 0.03 4.66 17.02
C TYR A 84 0.88 5.93 16.95
N TYR A 85 0.62 6.86 16.03
CA TYR A 85 1.50 8.00 15.81
C TYR A 85 1.56 8.98 16.98
N PRO A 86 0.45 9.32 17.66
CA PRO A 86 0.51 10.18 18.84
C PRO A 86 1.38 9.62 19.96
N VAL A 87 1.47 8.28 20.07
CA VAL A 87 2.26 7.59 21.09
C VAL A 87 3.73 7.51 20.67
N TYR A 88 4.02 7.17 19.42
CA TYR A 88 5.41 7.02 18.95
C TYR A 88 6.13 8.35 18.68
N PHE A 89 5.40 9.37 18.21
CA PHE A 89 5.98 10.63 17.75
C PHE A 89 5.52 11.84 18.56
N GLY A 90 4.64 11.64 19.53
CA GLY A 90 4.12 12.69 20.38
C GLY A 90 4.17 12.31 21.86
N SER A 91 3.37 13.03 22.65
CA SER A 91 3.17 12.75 24.08
C SER A 91 1.83 12.06 24.35
N GLY A 92 1.24 11.41 23.34
CA GLY A 92 -0.05 10.74 23.44
C GLY A 92 0.03 9.41 24.19
N THR A 93 -1.13 8.88 24.57
CA THR A 93 -1.28 7.54 25.16
C THR A 93 -2.16 6.67 24.28
N PHE A 94 -2.10 5.35 24.47
CA PHE A 94 -2.97 4.43 23.74
C PHE A 94 -4.42 4.59 24.17
N GLU A 95 -5.27 5.07 23.27
CA GLU A 95 -6.70 5.27 23.52
C GLU A 95 -7.51 4.02 23.12
N PRO A 96 -8.20 3.35 24.06
CA PRO A 96 -8.95 2.13 23.74
C PRO A 96 -10.00 2.29 22.63
N ALA A 97 -10.68 3.45 22.57
CA ALA A 97 -11.68 3.71 21.54
C ALA A 97 -11.10 3.71 20.12
N LYS A 98 -9.86 4.16 19.94
CA LYS A 98 -9.18 4.14 18.64
C LYS A 98 -8.72 2.72 18.25
N LEU A 99 -8.35 1.90 19.24
CA LEU A 99 -8.07 0.48 19.01
C LEU A 99 -9.30 -0.27 18.49
N GLU A 100 -10.48 0.00 19.04
CA GLU A 100 -11.73 -0.59 18.53
C GLU A 100 -12.01 -0.21 17.07
N ARG A 101 -11.69 1.03 16.67
CA ARG A 101 -11.79 1.44 15.25
C ARG A 101 -10.80 0.66 14.37
N ILE A 102 -9.59 0.38 14.84
CA ILE A 102 -8.65 -0.49 14.09
C ILE A 102 -9.23 -1.90 13.94
N LYS A 103 -9.75 -2.49 15.03
CA LYS A 103 -10.38 -3.82 14.98
C LYS A 103 -11.55 -3.86 14.00
N GLU A 104 -12.38 -2.82 13.96
CA GLU A 104 -13.46 -2.70 12.97
C GLU A 104 -12.92 -2.67 11.53
N ALA A 105 -11.81 -1.96 11.28
CA ALA A 105 -11.17 -1.98 9.96
C ALA A 105 -10.67 -3.39 9.58
N PHE A 106 -10.04 -4.10 10.51
CA PHE A 106 -9.66 -5.50 10.28
C PHE A 106 -10.86 -6.41 10.03
N ASN A 107 -12.02 -6.13 10.64
CA ASN A 107 -13.23 -6.87 10.35
C ASN A 107 -13.73 -6.62 8.91
N PHE A 108 -13.68 -5.38 8.41
CA PHE A 108 -13.97 -5.11 6.99
C PHE A 108 -13.00 -5.86 6.06
N LEU A 109 -11.70 -5.88 6.38
CA LEU A 109 -10.73 -6.65 5.61
C LEU A 109 -11.06 -8.15 5.63
N ASN A 110 -11.45 -8.70 6.79
CA ASN A 110 -11.88 -10.08 6.89
C ASN A 110 -13.09 -10.37 6.00
N VAL A 111 -14.09 -9.49 5.98
CA VAL A 111 -15.25 -9.58 5.08
C VAL A 111 -14.82 -9.52 3.61
N PHE A 112 -13.86 -8.66 3.24
CA PHE A 112 -13.35 -8.63 1.87
C PHE A 112 -12.69 -9.94 1.45
N LEU A 113 -12.06 -10.65 2.37
CA LEU A 113 -11.41 -11.93 2.14
C LEU A 113 -12.40 -13.11 2.20
N GLU A 114 -13.66 -12.89 2.54
CA GLU A 114 -14.66 -13.97 2.52
C GLU A 114 -14.87 -14.46 1.08
N ASN A 115 -14.60 -15.75 0.87
CA ASN A 115 -14.77 -16.45 -0.42
C ASN A 115 -13.82 -16.00 -1.54
N GLN A 116 -12.72 -15.33 -1.20
CA GLN A 116 -11.65 -15.00 -2.15
C GLN A 116 -10.27 -15.13 -1.52
N GLU A 117 -9.26 -15.39 -2.35
CA GLU A 117 -7.90 -15.65 -1.86
C GLU A 117 -7.12 -14.36 -1.52
N PHE A 118 -7.43 -13.26 -2.22
CA PHE A 118 -6.76 -11.96 -2.12
C PHE A 118 -7.78 -10.84 -1.85
N ALA A 119 -7.33 -9.66 -1.42
CA ALA A 119 -8.19 -8.56 -1.01
C ALA A 119 -9.13 -8.06 -2.12
N ALA A 120 -8.73 -8.19 -3.39
CA ALA A 120 -9.50 -7.74 -4.55
C ALA A 120 -10.04 -8.87 -5.45
N GLY A 121 -9.92 -10.13 -5.04
CA GLY A 121 -10.43 -11.28 -5.79
C GLY A 121 -9.54 -12.52 -5.63
N ASN A 122 -9.49 -13.38 -6.66
CA ASN A 122 -8.70 -14.61 -6.63
C ASN A 122 -7.33 -14.50 -7.30
N ASN A 123 -6.94 -13.30 -7.72
CA ASN A 123 -5.61 -13.02 -8.23
C ASN A 123 -4.96 -11.98 -7.32
N LEU A 124 -3.67 -12.14 -7.07
CA LEU A 124 -2.86 -11.15 -6.37
C LEU A 124 -2.87 -9.82 -7.14
N THR A 125 -3.09 -8.71 -6.44
CA THR A 125 -3.14 -7.37 -7.02
C THR A 125 -2.28 -6.37 -6.24
N ILE A 126 -2.16 -5.15 -6.74
CA ILE A 126 -1.48 -4.06 -6.02
C ILE A 126 -2.13 -3.73 -4.67
N ALA A 127 -3.41 -4.05 -4.46
CA ALA A 127 -4.09 -3.83 -3.18
C ALA A 127 -3.61 -4.78 -2.07
N ASP A 128 -3.03 -5.93 -2.42
CA ASP A 128 -2.53 -6.91 -1.46
C ASP A 128 -1.14 -6.53 -0.90
N PHE A 129 -0.46 -5.59 -1.55
CA PHE A 129 0.84 -5.06 -1.13
C PHE A 129 0.75 -3.73 -0.37
N ALA A 130 -0.44 -3.12 -0.33
CA ALA A 130 -0.68 -1.83 0.32
C ALA A 130 -0.65 -1.97 1.85
#